data_AF-A0A8T0T4S3-F1
#
_entry.id   AF-A0A8T0T4S3-F1
#
_cell.length_a   1.000
_cell.length_b   1.000
_cell.length_c   1.000
_cell.angle_alpha   90.00
_cell.angle_beta   90.00
_cell.angle_gamma   90.00
#
_symmetry.space_group_name_H-M   'P 1'
#
loop_
_entity.id
_entity.type
_entity.pdbx_description
1 polymer ?
#
loop_
_entity_poly.entity_id
_entity_poly.type
_entity_poly.pdbx_seq_one_letter_code
_entity_poly.pdbx_strand_id
1 'polypeptide(L)'
;MNFPQVKCPLRLSSPNGFEILAFPCNQFGAQEPGSNSQIKLFACTRFKAEFPIFDKVDVNGPNTAPIYKFLKSSAGGFLGDLVKWNFEKFLVDKNGKVVERYPPTTSPFQIEKDIQKLIAA
;
A
#
# COMPACT_ATOMS: atom_id res chain seq x y z
N MET A 1 3.88 7.66 -14.96
CA MET A 1 4.40 8.26 -13.70
C MET A 1 5.37 7.26 -13.10
N ASN A 2 6.67 7.59 -13.05
CA ASN A 2 7.70 6.73 -12.49
C ASN A 2 7.94 7.17 -11.05
N PHE A 3 7.62 6.33 -10.07
CA PHE A 3 7.97 6.56 -8.67
C PHE A 3 9.36 5.96 -8.43
N PRO A 4 10.39 6.75 -8.08
CA PRO A 4 11.72 6.23 -7.87
C PRO A 4 11.75 5.31 -6.64
N GLN A 5 11.88 4.01 -6.89
CA GLN A 5 12.07 2.98 -5.87
C GLN A 5 13.50 3.03 -5.36
N VAL A 6 13.70 3.09 -4.04
CA VAL A 6 14.98 2.70 -3.44
C VAL A 6 14.75 1.32 -2.84
N LYS A 7 15.46 0.34 -3.36
CA LYS A 7 15.34 -1.05 -2.89
C LYS A 7 16.06 -1.14 -1.53
N CYS A 8 15.30 -1.31 -0.43
CA CYS A 8 15.81 -1.94 0.79
C CYS A 8 16.54 -3.25 0.39
N PRO A 9 17.53 -3.76 1.16
CA PRO A 9 18.45 -4.81 0.72
C PRO A 9 17.78 -5.88 -0.15
N LEU A 10 18.28 -5.97 -1.39
CA LEU A 10 17.74 -6.68 -2.54
C LEU A 10 17.02 -8.00 -2.22
N ARG A 11 15.70 -7.99 -2.34
CA ARG A 11 14.95 -9.13 -2.89
C ARG A 11 13.92 -8.62 -3.89
N LEU A 12 14.01 -9.11 -5.12
CA LEU A 12 13.25 -8.63 -6.29
C LEU A 12 12.22 -9.63 -6.79
N SER A 13 11.93 -10.66 -6.01
CA SER A 13 10.93 -11.66 -6.38
C SER A 13 10.37 -12.23 -5.11
N SER A 14 9.07 -12.03 -4.90
CA SER A 14 8.32 -12.85 -3.97
C SER A 14 8.14 -14.22 -4.63
N PRO A 15 8.71 -15.30 -4.09
CA PRO A 15 8.69 -16.61 -4.74
C PRO A 15 7.27 -17.19 -4.93
N ASN A 16 6.25 -16.55 -4.35
CA ASN A 16 4.90 -17.07 -4.25
C ASN A 16 3.85 -16.24 -5.02
N GLY A 17 4.25 -15.30 -5.89
CA GLY A 17 3.30 -14.58 -6.75
C GLY A 17 2.47 -13.48 -6.07
N PHE A 18 2.91 -13.00 -4.90
CA PHE A 18 2.27 -11.90 -4.17
C PHE A 18 3.29 -10.84 -3.73
N GLU A 19 2.95 -9.56 -3.90
CA GLU A 19 3.83 -8.45 -3.53
C GLU A 19 3.07 -7.40 -2.69
N ILE A 20 3.77 -6.84 -1.71
CA ILE A 20 3.29 -5.71 -0.92
C ILE A 20 3.89 -4.44 -1.50
N LEU A 21 3.08 -3.42 -1.73
CA LEU A 21 3.53 -2.10 -2.17
C LEU A 21 3.14 -1.07 -1.10
N ALA A 22 4.14 -0.40 -0.50
CA ALA A 22 3.90 0.55 0.57
C ALA A 22 4.02 2.00 0.09
N PHE A 23 2.99 2.79 0.37
CA PHE A 23 2.90 4.21 -0.01
C PHE A 23 2.83 5.08 1.26
N PRO A 24 3.95 5.71 1.66
CA PRO A 24 3.95 6.63 2.79
C PRO A 24 2.99 7.81 2.55
N CYS A 25 2.32 8.29 3.60
CA CYS A 25 1.36 9.39 3.54
C CYS A 25 1.36 10.14 4.87
N ASN A 26 1.33 11.48 4.81
CA ASN A 26 1.33 12.32 6.02
C ASN A 26 -0.02 12.99 6.33
N GLN A 27 -1.08 12.62 5.61
CA GLN A 27 -2.40 13.27 5.73
C GLN A 27 -3.16 12.89 7.01
N PHE A 28 -2.69 11.89 7.76
CA PHE A 28 -3.38 11.36 8.94
C PHE A 28 -2.54 11.59 10.20
N GLY A 29 -2.92 12.62 10.97
CA GLY A 29 -2.25 12.96 12.24
C GLY A 29 -0.78 13.36 12.11
N ALA A 30 -0.33 13.74 10.90
CA ALA A 30 1.07 14.04 10.60
C ALA A 30 2.07 12.94 11.06
N GLN A 31 1.66 11.67 10.95
CA GLN A 31 2.45 10.52 11.44
C GLN A 31 3.62 10.11 10.52
N GLU A 32 3.78 10.75 9.37
CA GLU A 32 4.87 10.49 8.40
C GLU A 32 5.55 11.81 7.94
N PRO A 33 6.09 12.61 8.88
CA PRO A 33 6.56 13.97 8.59
C PRO A 33 7.88 14.00 7.81
N GLY A 34 8.64 12.90 7.81
CA GLY A 34 9.95 12.81 7.18
C GLY A 34 9.94 13.01 5.66
N SER A 35 11.14 13.27 5.12
CA SER A 35 11.40 13.21 3.68
C SER A 35 11.40 11.78 3.16
N ASN A 36 11.24 11.59 1.84
CA ASN A 36 11.25 10.25 1.21
C ASN A 36 12.50 9.45 1.59
N SER A 37 13.68 10.08 1.62
CA SER A 37 14.94 9.43 2.00
C SER A 37 14.95 8.98 3.46
N GLN A 38 14.44 9.81 4.38
CA GLN A 38 14.34 9.47 5.80
C GLN A 38 13.35 8.33 6.04
N ILE A 39 12.18 8.37 5.40
CA ILE A 39 11.14 7.34 5.52
C ILE A 39 11.68 6.00 5.03
N LYS A 40 12.30 5.98 3.84
CA LYS A 40 12.88 4.77 3.27
C LYS A 40 13.99 4.21 4.18
N LEU A 41 14.91 5.06 4.64
CA LEU A 41 15.96 4.64 5.57
C LEU A 41 15.38 4.06 6.86
N PHE A 42 14.39 4.72 7.45
CA PHE A 42 13.71 4.26 8.67
C PHE A 42 13.03 2.91 8.45
N ALA A 43 12.25 2.74 7.37
CA ALA A 43 11.59 1.48 7.05
C ALA A 43 12.59 0.33 6.83
N CYS A 44 13.67 0.56 6.09
CA CYS A 44 14.69 -0.47 5.83
C CYS A 44 15.47 -0.85 7.10
N THR A 45 15.79 0.12 7.97
CA THR A 45 16.71 -0.13 9.11
C THR A 45 15.96 -0.54 10.36
N ARG A 46 14.89 0.16 10.72
CA ARG A 46 14.15 -0.05 11.97
C ARG A 46 13.20 -1.23 11.89
N PHE A 47 12.57 -1.41 10.74
CA PHE A 47 11.55 -2.44 10.52
C PHE A 47 12.01 -3.56 9.59
N LYS A 48 13.21 -3.45 8.99
CA LYS A 48 13.74 -4.44 8.05
C LYS A 48 12.75 -4.76 6.94
N ALA A 49 12.10 -3.72 6.40
CA ALA A 49 11.10 -3.91 5.35
C ALA A 49 11.73 -4.61 4.14
N GLU A 50 11.11 -5.71 3.72
CA GLU A 50 11.54 -6.54 2.57
C GLU A 50 10.67 -6.31 1.33
N PHE A 51 9.88 -5.23 1.32
CA PHE A 51 8.98 -4.86 0.24
C PHE A 51 9.23 -3.41 -0.23
N PRO A 52 8.86 -3.07 -1.48
CA PRO A 52 9.04 -1.72 -2.01
C PRO A 52 8.34 -0.65 -1.17
N ILE A 53 9.12 0.36 -0.76
CA ILE A 53 8.63 1.61 -0.15
C ILE A 53 8.73 2.72 -1.19
N PHE A 54 7.58 3.24 -1.61
CA PHE A 54 7.47 4.29 -2.62
C PHE A 54 7.75 5.67 -2.02
N ASP A 55 7.79 6.68 -2.87
CA ASP A 55 7.77 8.07 -2.42
C ASP A 55 6.44 8.41 -1.74
N LYS A 56 6.48 9.40 -0.85
CA LYS A 56 5.30 9.90 -0.15
C LYS A 56 4.27 10.44 -1.15
N VAL A 57 3.01 10.08 -0.94
CA VAL A 57 1.90 10.49 -1.78
C VAL A 57 0.72 11.00 -0.95
N ASP A 58 -0.09 11.86 -1.55
CA ASP A 58 -1.42 12.16 -1.04
C ASP A 58 -2.40 11.08 -1.50
N VAL A 59 -3.24 10.61 -0.57
CA VAL A 59 -4.25 9.57 -0.83
C VAL A 59 -5.66 10.14 -0.88
N ASN A 60 -5.85 11.36 -0.37
CA ASN A 60 -7.09 12.12 -0.38
C ASN A 60 -6.89 13.56 -0.90
N GLY A 61 -7.98 14.22 -1.27
CA GLY A 61 -7.98 15.61 -1.74
C GLY A 61 -7.58 15.80 -3.21
N PRO A 62 -7.41 17.05 -3.67
CA PRO A 62 -7.17 17.37 -5.08
C PRO A 62 -5.87 16.78 -5.64
N ASN A 63 -4.86 16.64 -4.77
CA ASN A 63 -3.54 16.10 -5.13
C ASN A 63 -3.45 14.57 -5.00
N THR A 64 -4.58 13.87 -4.80
CA THR A 64 -4.59 12.40 -4.66
C THR A 64 -3.81 11.74 -5.79
N ALA A 65 -2.86 10.88 -5.46
CA ALA A 65 -2.09 10.12 -6.44
C ALA A 65 -3.03 9.27 -7.32
N PRO A 66 -2.77 9.15 -8.62
CA PRO A 66 -3.66 8.42 -9.54
C PRO A 66 -3.94 6.98 -9.14
N ILE A 67 -2.97 6.28 -8.54
CA ILE A 67 -3.18 4.94 -8.00
C ILE A 67 -4.27 4.93 -6.92
N TYR A 68 -4.26 5.89 -5.99
CA TYR A 68 -5.28 5.99 -4.95
C TYR A 68 -6.63 6.48 -5.51
N LYS A 69 -6.66 7.24 -6.60
CA LYS A 69 -7.94 7.51 -7.30
C LYS A 69 -8.57 6.21 -7.79
N PHE A 70 -7.78 5.37 -8.46
CA PHE A 70 -8.21 4.07 -8.96
C PHE A 70 -8.61 3.09 -7.84
N LEU A 71 -7.78 2.96 -6.80
CA LEU A 71 -8.03 2.03 -5.69
C LEU A 71 -9.33 2.37 -4.95
N LYS A 72 -9.56 3.66 -4.70
CA LYS A 72 -10.76 4.13 -3.98
C LYS A 72 -12.02 3.97 -4.81
N SER A 73 -11.99 4.30 -6.10
CA SER A 73 -13.17 4.18 -6.98
C SER A 73 -13.58 2.72 -7.24
N SER A 74 -12.61 1.81 -7.27
CA SER A 74 -12.85 0.40 -7.59
C SER A 74 -13.38 -0.41 -6.41
N ALA A 75 -13.24 0.10 -5.18
CA ALA A 75 -13.61 -0.60 -3.95
C ALA A 75 -15.07 -0.38 -3.50
N GLY A 76 -15.90 0.31 -4.30
CA GLY A 76 -17.37 0.22 -4.24
C GLY A 76 -18.05 0.45 -2.88
N GLY A 77 -17.49 1.27 -2.00
CA GLY A 77 -18.05 1.49 -0.66
C GLY A 77 -19.16 2.55 -0.63
N PHE A 78 -20.30 2.22 0.00
CA PHE A 78 -21.41 3.15 0.28
C PHE A 78 -21.02 4.38 1.13
N LEU A 79 -19.82 4.38 1.72
CA LEU A 79 -19.31 5.38 2.67
C LEU A 79 -18.06 6.09 2.12
N GLY A 80 -18.19 6.68 0.94
CA GLY A 80 -17.25 7.64 0.39
C GLY A 80 -15.90 7.07 -0.07
N ASP A 81 -15.39 7.67 -1.13
CA ASP A 81 -14.12 7.28 -1.79
C ASP A 81 -12.88 7.79 -1.03
N LEU A 82 -12.95 8.02 0.28
CA LEU A 82 -11.83 8.54 1.06
C LEU A 82 -11.16 7.44 1.88
N VAL A 83 -9.82 7.46 1.90
CA VAL A 83 -9.03 6.66 2.86
C VAL A 83 -9.24 7.27 4.24
N LYS A 84 -9.60 6.45 5.23
CA LYS A 84 -10.04 6.96 6.54
C LYS A 84 -8.88 7.18 7.51
N TRP A 85 -7.83 6.38 7.41
CA TRP A 85 -6.67 6.45 8.31
C TRP A 85 -5.45 5.72 7.74
N ASN A 86 -4.32 5.81 8.45
CA ASN A 86 -3.11 5.03 8.17
C ASN A 86 -3.38 3.52 8.19
N PHE A 87 -2.63 2.77 7.38
CA PHE A 87 -2.70 1.30 7.26
C PHE A 87 -4.00 0.74 6.68
N GLU A 88 -4.75 1.51 5.91
CA GLU A 88 -5.78 0.97 5.03
C GLU A 88 -5.16 0.17 3.88
N LYS A 89 -5.77 -0.96 3.49
CA LYS A 89 -5.15 -1.94 2.59
C LYS A 89 -6.09 -2.25 1.43
N PHE A 90 -5.53 -2.41 0.24
CA PHE A 90 -6.26 -2.81 -0.96
C PHE A 90 -5.62 -4.08 -1.52
N LEU A 91 -6.44 -5.08 -1.82
CA LEU A 91 -6.00 -6.30 -2.48
C LEU A 91 -6.35 -6.20 -3.96
N VAL A 92 -5.33 -6.35 -4.80
CA VAL A 92 -5.43 -6.27 -6.26
C VAL A 92 -5.01 -7.62 -6.83
N ASP A 93 -5.80 -8.17 -7.74
CA ASP A 93 -5.50 -9.45 -8.38
C ASP A 93 -4.46 -9.31 -9.52
N LYS A 94 -4.07 -10.45 -10.11
CA LYS A 94 -3.10 -10.51 -11.23
C LYS A 94 -3.56 -9.79 -12.50
N ASN A 95 -4.85 -9.48 -12.63
CA ASN A 95 -5.43 -8.75 -13.76
C ASN A 95 -5.56 -7.25 -13.46
N GLY A 96 -5.09 -6.79 -12.30
CA GLY A 96 -5.17 -5.40 -11.88
C GLY A 96 -6.53 -5.00 -11.32
N LYS A 97 -7.43 -5.94 -11.01
CA LYS A 97 -8.74 -5.64 -10.41
C LYS A 97 -8.62 -5.54 -8.89
N VAL A 98 -9.17 -4.48 -8.30
CA VAL A 98 -9.34 -4.38 -6.84
C VAL A 98 -10.41 -5.37 -6.41
N VAL A 99 -10.04 -6.35 -5.59
CA VAL A 99 -10.95 -7.40 -5.13
C VAL A 99 -11.43 -7.19 -3.71
N GLU A 100 -10.67 -6.47 -2.88
CA GLU A 100 -11.04 -6.21 -1.49
C GLU A 100 -10.35 -4.94 -0.94
N ARG A 101 -10.98 -4.29 0.05
CA ARG A 101 -10.49 -3.12 0.77
C ARG A 101 -10.64 -3.33 2.28
N TYR A 102 -9.52 -3.40 2.98
CA TYR A 102 -9.49 -3.70 4.40
C TYR A 102 -9.21 -2.46 5.26
N PRO A 103 -9.98 -2.23 6.34
CA PRO A 103 -9.67 -1.19 7.30
C PRO A 103 -8.33 -1.45 8.05
N PRO A 104 -7.78 -0.43 8.73
CA PRO A 104 -6.55 -0.55 9.49
C PRO A 104 -6.56 -1.69 10.53
N THR A 105 -7.73 -1.97 11.10
CA THR A 105 -7.95 -2.97 12.16
C THR A 105 -7.99 -4.41 11.66
N THR A 106 -8.06 -4.65 10.34
CA THR A 106 -8.03 -6.02 9.81
C THR A 106 -6.66 -6.65 10.04
N SER A 107 -6.67 -7.85 10.63
CA SER A 107 -5.47 -8.61 10.94
C SER A 107 -4.84 -9.19 9.66
N PRO A 108 -3.49 -9.24 9.56
CA PRO A 108 -2.80 -9.87 8.43
C PRO A 108 -3.25 -11.31 8.15
N PHE A 109 -3.56 -12.10 9.19
CA PHE A 109 -4.01 -13.50 9.03
C PHE A 109 -5.36 -13.63 8.32
N GLN A 110 -6.22 -12.60 8.40
CA GLN A 110 -7.48 -12.59 7.67
C GLN A 110 -7.22 -12.35 6.18
N ILE A 111 -6.29 -11.44 5.86
CA ILE A 111 -5.92 -11.08 4.49
C ILE A 111 -5.14 -12.22 3.82
N GLU A 112 -4.29 -12.93 4.56
CA GLU A 112 -3.52 -14.07 4.06
C GLU A 112 -4.41 -15.13 3.40
N LYS A 113 -5.58 -15.42 4.00
CA LYS A 113 -6.53 -16.38 3.43
C LYS A 113 -7.05 -15.95 2.05
N ASP A 114 -7.27 -14.66 1.86
CA ASP A 114 -7.76 -14.13 0.58
C ASP A 114 -6.64 -14.06 -0.46
N ILE A 115 -5.42 -13.72 -0.03
CA ILE A 115 -4.21 -13.80 -0.87
C ILE A 115 -4.00 -15.23 -1.39
N GLN A 116 -4.07 -16.23 -0.51
CA GLN A 116 -3.88 -17.64 -0.88
C GLN A 116 -4.92 -18.11 -1.93
N LYS A 117 -6.17 -17.66 -1.82
CA LYS A 117 -7.21 -17.96 -2.83
C LYS A 117 -6.87 -17.39 -4.20
N LEU A 118 -6.31 -16.18 -4.26
CA LEU A 118 -5.94 -15.53 -5.52
C LEU A 118 -4.70 -16.14 -6.16
N ILE A 119 -3.73 -16.59 -5.35
CA ILE A 119 -2.51 -17.24 -5.85
C ILE A 119 -2.82 -18.64 -6.38
N ALA A 120 -3.77 -19.35 -5.76
CA ALA A 120 -4.17 -20.69 -6.18
C ALA A 120 -5.06 -20.73 -7.45
N ALA A 121 -5.46 -19.57 -7.98
CA ALA A 121 -6.36 -19.40 -9.14
C ALA A 121 -5.61 -18.94 -10.40
#